data_AF-A0A2V8ML22-F1
#
_entry.id   AF-A0A2V8ML22-F1
#
_cell.length_a   1.000
_cell.length_b   1.000
_cell.length_c   1.000
_cell.angle_alpha   90.00
_cell.angle_beta   90.00
_cell.angle_gamma   90.00
#
_symmetry.space_group_name_H-M   'P 1'
#
loop_
_entity.id
_entity.type
_entity.pdbx_description
1 polymer ?
#
loop_
_entity_poly.entity_id
_entity_poly.type
_entity_poly.pdbx_seq_one_letter_code
_entity_poly.pdbx_strand_id
1 'polypeptide(L)'
;MDYKSRTKISRILIDEAVPVGTKVIILGWVRTVRSSKEIAFIEVNDGSSMKNIQGVIQQPESMPVLQYISTGAAVRLEGKLVPS
;
A
#
# COMPACT_ATOMS: atom_id res chain seq x y z
N MET A 1 5.92 -13.63 10.78
CA MET A 1 5.68 -12.92 9.50
C MET A 1 6.89 -13.13 8.61
N ASP A 2 6.69 -13.60 7.38
CA ASP A 2 7.78 -13.66 6.40
C ASP A 2 7.91 -12.31 5.68
N TYR A 3 8.97 -11.56 6.02
CA TYR A 3 9.28 -10.27 5.38
C TYR A 3 10.03 -10.44 4.05
N LYS A 4 10.43 -11.66 3.67
CA LYS A 4 11.08 -11.92 2.38
C LYS A 4 10.07 -11.90 1.23
N SER A 5 8.81 -12.25 1.50
CA SER A 5 7.72 -12.16 0.53
C SER A 5 7.22 -10.71 0.37
N ARG A 6 7.81 -9.98 -0.59
CA ARG A 6 7.36 -8.65 -1.02
C ARG A 6 7.47 -8.45 -2.53
N THR A 7 6.58 -7.62 -3.06
CA THR A 7 6.63 -7.07 -4.40
C THR A 7 7.12 -5.64 -4.32
N LYS A 8 8.17 -5.29 -5.07
CA LYS A 8 8.64 -3.89 -5.15
C LYS A 8 7.64 -3.05 -5.95
N ILE A 9 7.44 -1.80 -5.54
CA ILE A 9 6.55 -0.86 -6.24
C ILE A 9 7.05 -0.61 -7.67
N SER A 10 8.37 -0.55 -7.89
CA SER A 10 8.93 -0.39 -9.24
C SER A 10 8.50 -1.51 -10.19
N ARG A 11 8.41 -2.76 -9.71
CA ARG A 11 7.96 -3.89 -10.54
C ARG A 11 6.49 -3.77 -10.94
N ILE A 12 5.70 -3.05 -10.15
CA ILE A 12 4.27 -2.81 -10.43
C ILE A 12 4.12 -1.62 -11.38
N LEU A 13 4.77 -0.48 -11.11
CA LEU A 13 4.46 0.81 -11.74
C LEU A 13 5.47 1.29 -12.79
N ILE A 14 6.65 0.66 -12.88
CA ILE A 14 7.72 1.01 -13.83
C ILE A 14 7.93 -0.14 -14.81
N ASP A 15 8.14 -1.35 -14.29
CA ASP A 15 8.37 -2.53 -15.12
C ASP A 15 7.06 -3.12 -15.64
N GLU A 16 5.92 -2.75 -15.04
CA GLU A 16 4.58 -3.27 -15.33
C GLU A 16 4.53 -4.82 -15.35
N ALA A 17 5.39 -5.44 -14.55
CA ALA A 17 5.65 -6.88 -14.56
C ALA A 17 4.66 -7.67 -13.69
N VAL A 18 3.72 -7.00 -13.03
CA VAL A 18 2.75 -7.60 -12.10
C VAL A 18 1.35 -7.45 -12.67
N PRO A 19 0.69 -8.56 -13.09
CA PRO A 19 -0.64 -8.49 -13.66
C PRO A 19 -1.68 -7.94 -12.69
N VAL A 20 -2.64 -7.17 -13.23
CA VAL A 20 -3.84 -6.76 -12.50
C VAL A 20 -4.57 -7.98 -11.94
N GLY A 21 -5.11 -7.85 -10.74
CA GLY A 21 -5.79 -8.92 -10.02
C GLY A 21 -4.87 -9.82 -9.20
N THR A 22 -3.55 -9.66 -9.31
CA THR A 22 -2.58 -10.37 -8.49
C THR A 22 -2.67 -9.92 -7.02
N LYS A 23 -2.62 -10.88 -6.09
CA LYS A 23 -2.44 -10.58 -4.66
C LYS A 23 -0.99 -10.19 -4.41
N VAL A 24 -0.77 -8.99 -3.90
CA VAL A 24 0.57 -8.43 -3.67
C VAL A 24 0.75 -8.06 -2.20
N ILE A 25 2.01 -8.10 -1.76
CA ILE A 25 2.45 -7.59 -0.48
C ILE A 25 3.49 -6.52 -0.77
N ILE A 26 3.29 -5.30 -0.28
CA ILE A 26 4.26 -4.22 -0.38
C ILE A 26 4.72 -3.84 1.02
N LEU A 27 6.01 -3.48 1.12
CA LEU A 27 6.62 -2.98 2.35
C LEU A 27 7.20 -1.61 2.04
N GLY A 28 6.88 -0.59 2.83
CA GLY A 28 7.38 0.76 2.59
C GLY A 28 6.98 1.74 3.67
N TRP A 29 7.12 3.02 3.37
CA TRP A 29 6.79 4.13 4.26
C TRP A 29 5.61 4.92 3.72
N VAL A 30 4.68 5.25 4.62
CA VAL A 30 3.52 6.08 4.32
C VAL A 30 3.98 7.49 3.92
N ARG A 31 3.50 7.96 2.78
CA ARG A 31 3.71 9.32 2.29
C ARG A 31 2.55 10.21 2.71
N THR A 32 1.33 9.75 2.43
CA THR A 32 0.10 10.43 2.82
C THR A 32 -0.92 9.41 3.31
N VAL A 33 -1.79 9.83 4.23
CA VAL A 33 -2.94 9.06 4.69
C VAL A 33 -4.15 9.98 4.72
N ARG A 34 -5.25 9.56 4.10
CA ARG A 34 -6.53 10.25 4.09
C ARG A 34 -7.61 9.25 4.48
N SER A 35 -8.27 9.46 5.59
CA SER A 35 -9.29 8.54 6.11
C SER A 35 -10.62 9.26 6.29
N SER A 36 -11.70 8.65 5.82
CA SER A 36 -13.08 8.98 6.18
C SER A 36 -13.71 7.79 6.92
N LYS A 37 -15.03 7.83 7.20
CA LYS A 37 -15.74 6.72 7.84
C LYS A 37 -15.82 5.48 6.94
N GLU A 38 -15.97 5.67 5.64
CA GLU A 38 -16.25 4.57 4.70
C GLU A 38 -14.99 4.04 4.00
N ILE A 39 -14.00 4.91 3.79
CA ILE A 39 -12.83 4.59 2.98
C ILE A 39 -11.58 5.30 3.51
N ALA A 40 -10.44 4.61 3.45
CA ALA A 40 -9.13 5.19 3.69
C ALA A 40 -8.20 4.98 2.49
N PHE A 41 -7.40 6.00 2.22
CA PHE A 41 -6.39 6.02 1.19
C PHE A 41 -5.02 6.22 1.82
N ILE A 42 -4.08 5.34 1.51
CA ILE A 42 -2.71 5.39 2.02
C ILE A 42 -1.76 5.36 0.83
N GLU A 43 -1.00 6.42 0.64
CA GLU A 43 0.10 6.39 -0.34
C GLU A 43 1.36 5.85 0.31
N VAL A 44 2.01 4.89 -0.35
CA VAL A 44 3.22 4.22 0.14
C VAL A 44 4.33 4.33 -0.89
N ASN A 45 5.55 4.56 -0.41
CA ASN A 45 6.78 4.48 -1.18
C ASN A 45 7.73 3.46 -0.54
N ASP A 46 8.39 2.62 -1.33
CA ASP A 46 9.33 1.60 -0.86
C ASP A 46 10.79 1.89 -1.23
N GLY A 47 11.07 3.07 -1.79
CA GLY A 47 12.39 3.50 -2.26
C GLY A 47 12.84 2.85 -3.57
N SER A 48 12.07 1.95 -4.18
CA SER A 48 12.45 1.31 -5.44
C SER A 48 12.23 2.20 -6.68
N SER A 49 11.43 3.26 -6.54
CA SER A 49 11.22 4.28 -7.57
C SER A 49 10.72 5.59 -6.96
N MET A 50 10.66 6.65 -7.76
CA MET A 50 10.04 7.93 -7.38
C MET A 50 8.50 7.87 -7.34
N LYS A 51 7.87 6.82 -7.87
CA LYS A 51 6.42 6.65 -7.87
C LYS A 51 5.93 6.10 -6.54
N ASN A 52 4.76 6.56 -6.10
CA ASN A 52 4.03 6.01 -4.95
C ASN A 52 2.92 5.09 -5.43
N ILE A 53 2.55 4.12 -4.60
CA ILE A 53 1.36 3.28 -4.81
C ILE A 53 0.29 3.62 -3.77
N GLN A 54 -0.97 3.62 -4.20
CA GLN A 54 -2.11 3.91 -3.33
C GLN A 54 -2.75 2.61 -2.85
N GLY A 55 -2.79 2.42 -1.53
CA GLY A 55 -3.63 1.44 -0.86
C GLY A 55 -5.01 2.01 -0.59
N VAL A 56 -6.05 1.25 -0.94
CA VAL A 56 -7.45 1.58 -0.66
C VAL A 56 -7.98 0.60 0.37
N ILE A 57 -8.48 1.11 1.48
CA ILE A 57 -9.04 0.29 2.56
C ILE A 57 -10.51 0.66 2.71
N GLN A 58 -11.36 -0.35 2.51
CA GLN A 58 -12.80 -0.24 2.76
C GLN A 58 -13.07 -0.48 4.25
N GLN A 59 -14.09 0.18 4.79
CA GLN A 59 -14.50 0.03 6.20
C GLN A 59 -13.34 0.26 7.19
N PRO A 60 -12.67 1.42 7.14
CA PRO A 60 -11.51 1.71 7.99
C PRO A 60 -11.82 1.61 9.49
N GLU A 61 -13.06 1.82 9.92
CA GLU A 61 -13.50 1.64 11.31
C GLU A 61 -13.29 0.21 11.82
N SER A 62 -13.31 -0.79 10.94
CA SER A 62 -13.00 -2.19 11.29
C SER A 62 -11.53 -2.46 11.55
N MET A 63 -10.65 -1.49 11.27
CA MET A 63 -9.20 -1.61 11.38
C MET A 63 -8.63 -0.55 12.33
N PRO A 64 -8.69 -0.77 13.67
CA PRO A 64 -8.24 0.19 14.68
C PRO A 64 -6.79 0.62 14.53
N VAL A 65 -5.93 -0.17 13.86
CA VAL A 65 -4.53 0.22 13.62
C VAL A 65 -4.42 1.48 12.76
N LEU A 66 -5.41 1.79 11.91
CA LEU A 66 -5.37 2.96 11.02
C LEU A 66 -5.25 4.28 11.77
N GLN A 67 -5.80 4.38 12.98
CA GLN A 67 -5.73 5.59 13.80
C GLN A 67 -4.29 5.94 14.22
N TYR A 68 -3.39 4.95 14.21
CA TYR A 68 -1.98 5.12 14.58
C TYR A 68 -1.06 5.29 13.36
N ILE A 69 -1.59 5.17 12.13
CA ILE A 69 -0.81 5.31 10.92
C ILE A 69 -0.73 6.78 10.54
N SER A 70 0.48 7.34 10.55
CA SER A 70 0.78 8.70 10.10
C SER A 70 1.79 8.69 8.95
N THR A 71 2.02 9.86 8.33
CA THR A 71 3.15 10.04 7.41
C THR A 71 4.46 9.61 8.08
N GLY A 72 5.29 8.87 7.34
CA GLY A 72 6.55 8.31 7.81
C GLY A 72 6.43 6.93 8.47
N ALA A 73 5.22 6.46 8.79
CA ALA A 73 5.03 5.13 9.36
C ALA A 73 5.49 4.03 8.38
N ALA A 74 6.26 3.06 8.88
CA ALA A 74 6.58 1.85 8.14
C ALA A 74 5.38 0.91 8.15
N VAL A 75 4.98 0.42 6.97
CA VAL A 75 3.78 -0.40 6.80
C VAL A 75 4.03 -1.61 5.92
N ARG A 76 3.29 -2.69 6.22
CA ARG A 76 3.07 -3.83 5.32
C ARG A 76 1.63 -3.75 4.83
N LEU A 77 1.44 -3.52 3.54
CA LEU A 77 0.13 -3.58 2.92
C LEU A 77 0.01 -4.85 2.09
N GLU A 78 -1.09 -5.56 2.26
CA GLU A 78 -1.43 -6.75 1.50
C GLU A 78 -2.80 -6.54 0.87
N GLY A 79 -2.92 -6.81 -0.42
CA GLY A 79 -4.14 -6.55 -1.15
C GLY A 79 -4.11 -7.07 -2.58
N LYS A 80 -5.22 -6.88 -3.29
CA LYS A 80 -5.34 -7.21 -4.70
C LYS A 80 -4.96 -5.97 -5.53
N LEU A 81 -4.07 -6.14 -6.51
CA LEU A 81 -3.76 -5.08 -7.46
C LEU A 81 -4.97 -4.81 -8.36
N VAL A 82 -5.36 -3.56 -8.49
CA VAL A 82 -6.49 -3.10 -9.31
C VAL A 82 -5.99 -2.05 -10.32
N PRO A 83 -6.65 -1.90 -11.48
CA PRO A 83 -6.30 -0.83 -12.41
C PRO A 83 -6.64 0.53 -11.78
N SER A 84 -5.89 1.56 -12.18
CA SER A 84 -6.13 2.96 -11.79
C SER A 84 -7.40 3.50 -12.44
#